data_AF-A0A973BI90-F1
#
_entry.id   AF-A0A973BI90-F1
#
_cell.length_a   1.000
_cell.length_b   1.000
_cell.length_c   1.000
_cell.angle_alpha   90.00
_cell.angle_beta   90.00
_cell.angle_gamma   90.00
#
_symmetry.space_group_name_H-M   'P 1'
#
loop_
_entity.id
_entity.type
_entity.pdbx_description
1 polymer ?
#
loop_
_entity_poly.entity_id
_entity_poly.type
_entity_poly.pdbx_seq_one_letter_code
_entity_poly.pdbx_strand_id
1 'polypeptide(L)' 'METKEEYNLVKHTCKGLGITYNQLGLFIGYGENSISNASRGDVSKAMKKAIELYTETLKLKKELENSDKIKATLKEWLK' A
#
# COMPACT_ATOMS: atom_id res chain seq x y z
N MET A 1 15.31 23.47 -16.44
CA MET A 1 13.90 23.36 -16.01
C MET A 1 13.76 22.04 -15.28
N GLU A 2 13.78 22.05 -13.96
CA GLU A 2 13.54 20.84 -13.17
C GLU A 2 12.03 20.56 -13.20
N THR A 3 11.60 19.63 -14.04
CA THR A 3 10.23 19.11 -13.95
C THR A 3 10.19 18.22 -12.73
N LYS A 4 9.81 18.80 -11.58
CA LYS A 4 9.14 18.08 -10.49
C LYS A 4 7.95 17.36 -11.13
N GLU A 5 8.16 16.15 -11.63
CA GLU A 5 7.06 15.20 -11.71
C GLU A 5 6.52 15.10 -10.28
N GLU A 6 5.38 15.72 -10.03
CA GLU A 6 4.74 15.68 -8.73
C GLU A 6 4.71 14.23 -8.26
N TYR A 7 5.28 13.99 -7.08
CA TYR A 7 5.31 12.70 -6.42
C TYR A 7 3.86 12.28 -6.13
N ASN A 8 3.23 11.67 -7.13
CA ASN A 8 1.85 11.28 -7.05
C ASN A 8 1.75 10.04 -6.17
N LEU A 9 1.01 10.15 -5.08
CA LEU A 9 0.88 9.10 -4.07
C LEU A 9 0.44 7.77 -4.69
N VAL A 10 -0.49 7.78 -5.66
CA VAL A 10 -0.98 6.57 -6.34
C VAL A 10 0.15 5.89 -7.10
N LYS A 11 0.90 6.65 -7.91
CA LYS A 11 2.03 6.13 -8.70
C LYS A 11 3.10 5.52 -7.79
N HIS A 12 3.45 6.23 -6.71
CA HIS A 12 4.45 5.77 -5.78
C HIS A 12 4.02 4.49 -5.06
N THR A 13 2.79 4.45 -4.53
CA THR A 13 2.27 3.27 -3.84
C THR A 13 2.24 2.05 -4.76
N CYS A 14 1.78 2.20 -6.00
CA CYS A 14 1.73 1.08 -6.95
C CYS A 14 3.13 0.54 -7.28
N LYS A 15 4.10 1.45 -7.48
CA LYS A 15 5.50 1.07 -7.73
C LYS A 15 6.13 0.39 -6.51
N GLY A 16 5.90 0.93 -5.31
CA GLY A 16 6.45 0.40 -4.06
C GLY A 16 5.88 -0.97 -3.66
N LEU A 17 4.62 -1.23 -4.01
CA LEU A 17 3.96 -2.51 -3.73
C LEU A 17 4.04 -3.50 -4.90
N GLY A 18 4.50 -3.09 -6.08
CA GLY A 18 4.55 -3.93 -7.28
C GLY A 18 3.16 -4.33 -7.79
N ILE A 19 2.18 -3.43 -7.68
CA ILE A 19 0.78 -3.67 -8.07
C ILE A 19 0.32 -2.72 -9.18
N THR A 20 -0.76 -3.09 -9.86
CA THR A 20 -1.40 -2.25 -10.88
C THR A 20 -2.39 -1.25 -10.26
N TYR A 21 -2.78 -0.22 -11.02
CA TYR A 21 -3.81 0.74 -10.61
C TYR A 21 -5.16 0.09 -10.34
N ASN A 22 -5.53 -0.91 -11.14
CA ASN A 22 -6.74 -1.69 -10.94
C ASN A 22 -6.69 -2.44 -9.59
N GLN A 23 -5.59 -3.13 -9.31
CA GLN A 23 -5.40 -3.82 -8.02
C GLN A 23 -5.45 -2.86 -6.83
N LEU A 24 -4.76 -1.71 -6.91
CA LEU A 24 -4.85 -0.71 -5.85
C LEU A 24 -6.31 -0.30 -5.63
N GLY A 25 -7.03 0.03 -6.71
CA GLY A 25 -8.45 0.37 -6.66
C GLY A 25 -9.30 -0.68 -5.95
N LEU A 26 -9.14 -1.95 -6.32
CA LEU A 26 -9.84 -3.06 -5.65
C LEU A 26 -9.53 -3.14 -4.15
N PHE A 27 -8.27 -2.92 -3.75
CA PHE A 27 -7.88 -2.97 -2.35
C PHE A 27 -8.41 -1.80 -1.51
N ILE A 28 -8.52 -0.61 -2.09
CA ILE A 28 -8.96 0.60 -1.38
C ILE A 28 -10.43 0.97 -1.65
N GLY A 29 -11.16 0.17 -2.42
CA GLY A 29 -12.59 0.36 -2.70
C GLY A 29 -12.91 1.42 -3.76
N TYR A 30 -12.02 1.63 -4.73
CA TYR A 30 -12.20 2.60 -5.82
C TYR A 30 -12.16 1.90 -7.19
N GLY A 31 -12.94 2.41 -8.15
CA GLY A 31 -12.86 1.96 -9.53
C GLY A 31 -11.55 2.37 -10.21
N GLU A 32 -11.14 1.61 -11.23
CA GLU A 32 -9.90 1.82 -11.98
C GLU A 32 -9.81 3.25 -12.56
N ASN A 33 -10.91 3.78 -13.10
CA ASN A 33 -10.96 5.15 -13.62
C ASN A 33 -10.65 6.21 -12.56
N SER A 34 -11.12 6.02 -11.33
CA SER A 34 -10.86 6.95 -10.22
C SER A 34 -9.38 6.95 -9.83
N ILE A 35 -8.75 5.78 -9.81
CA ILE A 35 -7.30 5.64 -9.54
C ILE A 35 -6.48 6.22 -10.69
N SER A 36 -6.87 5.94 -11.93
CA SER A 36 -6.20 6.44 -13.13
C SER A 36 -6.22 7.97 -13.18
N ASN A 37 -7.38 8.59 -12.92
CA ASN A 37 -7.51 10.04 -12.82
C ASN A 37 -6.66 10.60 -11.69
N ALA A 38 -6.73 9.99 -10.50
CA ALA A 38 -5.92 10.39 -9.36
C ALA A 38 -4.41 10.22 -9.60
N SER A 39 -3.97 9.32 -10.49
CA SER A 39 -2.55 9.14 -10.84
C SER A 39 -1.98 10.28 -11.71
N ARG A 40 -2.86 11.02 -12.40
CA ARG A 40 -2.51 12.10 -13.34
C ARG A 40 -2.83 13.50 -12.79
N GLY A 41 -3.52 13.57 -11.65
CA GLY A 41 -3.90 14.82 -11.01
C GLY A 41 -3.91 14.69 -9.50
N ASP A 42 -4.84 15.39 -8.85
CA ASP A 42 -4.92 15.43 -7.39
C ASP A 42 -5.54 14.18 -6.80
N VAL A 43 -4.87 13.64 -5.77
CA VAL A 43 -5.41 12.56 -4.95
C VAL A 43 -6.30 13.18 -3.87
N SER A 44 -7.58 12.81 -3.85
CA SER A 44 -8.53 13.30 -2.84
C SER A 44 -8.09 12.93 -1.42
N LYS A 45 -8.47 13.73 -0.41
CA LYS A 45 -8.14 13.44 0.99
C LYS A 45 -8.63 12.04 1.43
N ALA A 46 -9.81 11.64 0.97
CA ALA A 46 -10.38 10.32 1.24
C ALA A 46 -9.52 9.19 0.64
N MET A 47 -9.09 9.33 -0.62
CA MET A 47 -8.24 8.34 -1.28
C MET A 47 -6.85 8.28 -0.66
N LYS A 48 -6.27 9.42 -0.27
CA LYS A 48 -5.00 9.46 0.49
C LYS A 48 -5.11 8.64 1.77
N LYS A 49 -6.18 8.83 2.56
CA LYS A 49 -6.37 8.09 3.80
C LYS A 49 -6.61 6.60 3.55
N ALA A 50 -7.33 6.24 2.50
CA ALA A 50 -7.55 4.84 2.13
C ALA A 50 -6.23 4.13 1.76
N ILE A 51 -5.36 4.80 0.99
CA ILE A 51 -4.02 4.31 0.66
C ILE A 51 -3.17 4.15 1.93
N GLU A 52 -3.18 5.14 2.81
CA GLU A 52 -2.44 5.09 4.09
C GLU A 52 -2.88 3.91 4.95
N LEU A 53 -4.18 3.74 5.17
CA LEU A 53 -4.74 2.62 5.94
C LEU A 53 -4.40 1.26 5.33
N TYR A 54 -4.44 1.15 4.00
CA TYR A 54 -4.05 -0.08 3.32
C TYR A 54 -2.57 -0.39 3.53
N THR A 55 -1.68 0.60 3.37
CA THR A 55 -0.24 0.41 3.61
C THR A 55 0.08 0.07 5.06
N GLU A 56 -0.62 0.68 6.02
CA GLU A 56 -0.51 0.35 7.44
C GLU A 56 -0.98 -1.07 7.71
N THR A 57 -2.09 -1.50 7.11
CA THR A 57 -2.59 -2.87 7.22
C THR A 57 -1.57 -3.89 6.71
N LEU A 58 -0.89 -3.62 5.59
CA LEU A 58 0.16 -4.50 5.07
C LEU A 58 1.36 -4.57 6.05
N LYS A 59 1.76 -3.43 6.62
CA LYS A 59 2.83 -3.38 7.62
C LYS A 59 2.46 -4.21 8.86
N LEU A 60 1.27 -4.01 9.42
CA LEU A 60 0.80 -4.74 10.60
C LEU A 60 0.72 -6.25 10.36
N LYS A 61 0.25 -6.68 9.17
CA LYS A 61 0.25 -8.10 8.78
C LYS A 61 1.65 -8.69 8.77
N LYS A 62 2.64 -7.95 8.28
CA LYS A 62 4.05 -8.38 8.27
C LYS A 62 4.62 -8.47 9.69
N GLU A 63 4.31 -7.51 10.57
CA GLU A 63 4.73 -7.55 11.97
C GLU A 63 4.12 -8.72 12.73
N LEU A 64 2.85 -9.03 12.47
CA LEU A 64 2.18 -10.20 13.02
C LEU A 64 2.84 -11.50 12.56
N GLU A 65 3.10 -11.64 11.25
CA GLU A 65 3.77 -12.80 10.68
C GLU A 65 5.17 -13.00 11.29
N ASN A 66 5.94 -11.93 11.45
CA ASN A 66 7.25 -11.98 12.10
C ASN A 66 7.14 -12.42 13.57
N SER A 67 6.15 -11.89 14.30
CA SER A 67 5.91 -12.25 15.69
C SER A 67 5.57 -13.73 15.84
N ASP A 68 4.75 -14.26 14.93
CA ASP A 68 4.36 -15.67 14.95
C ASP A 68 5.52 -16.60 14.54
N LYS A 69 6.37 -16.18 13.59
CA LYS A 69 7.62 -16.89 13.27
C LYS A 69 8.55 -16.97 14.49
N ILE A 70 8.76 -15.87 15.21
CA ILE A 70 9.60 -15.86 16.42
C ILE A 70 9.03 -16.83 17.47
N LYS A 71 7.72 -16.79 17.73
CA LYS A 71 7.08 -17.73 18.67
C LYS A 71 7.25 -19.18 18.24
N ALA A 72 7.11 -19.48 16.95
CA ALA A 72 7.29 -20.82 16.40
C ALA A 72 8.73 -21.31 16.60
N THR A 73 9.72 -20.52 16.18
CA THR A 73 11.14 -20.84 16.35
C THR A 73 11.51 -21.05 17.83
N LEU A 74 11.02 -20.20 18.73
CA LEU A 74 11.26 -20.37 20.17
C LEU A 74 10.64 -21.67 20.72
N LYS A 75 9.44 -22.04 20.27
CA LYS A 75 8.81 -23.32 20.66
C LYS A 75 9.58 -24.53 20.14
N GLU A 76 10.15 -24.45 18.94
CA GLU A 76 10.98 -25.50 18.37
C GLU A 76 12.29 -25.67 19.15
N TRP A 77 12.90 -24.58 19.61
CA TRP A 77 14.16 -24.60 20.37
C TRP A 77 14.01 -25.10 21.81
N LEU A 78 12.84 -24.92 22.42
CA LEU A 78 12.56 -25.37 23.80
C LEU A 78 12.04 -26.82 23.87
N LYS A 79 11.89 -27.49 22.74
CA LYS A 79 11.59 -28.92 22.63
C LYS A 79 12.88 -29.74 22.60
#